data_AF-A0A377N880-F1
#
_entry.id   AF-A0A377N880-F1
#
_cell.length_a   1.000
_cell.length_b   1.000
_cell.length_c   1.000
_cell.angle_alpha   90.00
_cell.angle_beta   90.00
_cell.angle_gamma   90.00
#
_symmetry.space_group_name_H-M   'P 1'
#
loop_
_entity.id
_entity.type
_entity.pdbx_description
1 polymer ?
#
loop_
_entity_poly.entity_id
_entity_poly.type
_entity_poly.pdbx_seq_one_letter_code
_entity_poly.pdbx_strand_id
1 'polypeptide(L)'
;MKLLKLAASASVAPYIESHRAVVDLRRADYADVAAIIISVSDLNSGKLSEINSLGFGIPAFVAVQGAEQVSPDYLLMLKGVVTLSDANQAFYAAQIEAAAQAYEEALFRRSSIP
;
A
#
# COMPACT_ATOMS: atom_id res chain seq x y z
N MET A 1 20.08 -3.59 -6.99
CA MET A 1 19.04 -2.55 -6.99
C MET A 1 18.38 -2.58 -5.62
N LYS A 2 18.12 -1.43 -5.00
CA LYS A 2 17.51 -1.38 -3.67
C LYS A 2 15.99 -1.45 -3.84
N LEU A 3 15.37 -2.49 -3.31
CA LEU A 3 13.91 -2.60 -3.28
C LEU A 3 13.36 -1.56 -2.30
N LEU A 4 12.44 -0.73 -2.77
CA LEU A 4 11.63 0.16 -1.96
C LEU A 4 10.77 -0.65 -0.98
N LYS A 5 10.46 -0.02 0.15
CA LYS A 5 9.75 -0.60 1.29
C LYS A 5 8.24 -0.64 1.05
N LEU A 6 7.54 -1.40 1.88
CA LEU A 6 6.08 -1.37 1.95
C LEU A 6 5.66 -0.63 3.23
N ALA A 7 4.70 0.28 3.13
CA ALA A 7 4.13 0.94 4.30
C ALA A 7 2.81 0.28 4.67
N ALA A 8 2.73 -0.33 5.85
CA ALA A 8 1.52 -1.01 6.30
C ALA A 8 1.03 -0.45 7.64
N SER A 9 -0.28 -0.39 7.83
CA SER A 9 -0.85 -0.07 9.15
C SER A 9 -0.42 -1.12 10.16
N ALA A 10 -0.18 -0.74 11.42
CA ALA A 10 0.31 -1.65 12.45
C ALA A 10 -0.55 -2.92 12.61
N SER A 11 -1.87 -2.79 12.46
CA SER A 11 -2.82 -3.93 12.50
C SER A 11 -2.70 -4.89 11.31
N VAL A 12 -2.13 -4.43 10.20
CA VAL A 12 -2.05 -5.16 8.93
C VAL A 12 -0.64 -5.70 8.69
N ALA A 13 0.39 -4.96 9.12
CA ALA A 13 1.79 -5.32 9.01
C ALA A 13 2.13 -6.79 9.35
N PRO A 14 1.60 -7.41 10.44
CA PRO A 14 1.91 -8.81 10.75
C PRO A 14 1.31 -9.83 9.76
N TYR A 15 0.33 -9.43 8.95
CA TYR A 15 -0.30 -10.28 7.94
C TYR A 15 0.30 -10.11 6.55
N ILE A 16 1.26 -9.19 6.38
CA ILE A 16 1.91 -8.98 5.08
C ILE A 16 3.14 -9.86 4.99
N GLU A 17 3.09 -10.82 4.09
CA GLU A 17 4.26 -11.56 3.64
C GLU A 17 4.78 -10.92 2.35
N SER A 18 5.95 -10.30 2.45
CA SER A 18 6.69 -9.79 1.29
C SER A 18 8.19 -9.93 1.54
N HIS A 19 8.95 -10.01 0.46
CA HIS A 19 10.40 -9.97 0.49
C HIS A 19 10.94 -8.56 0.83
N ARG A 20 10.09 -7.54 0.76
CA ARG A 20 10.44 -6.13 1.05
C ARG A 20 10.30 -5.85 2.54
N ALA A 21 11.08 -4.89 3.02
CA ALA A 21 10.91 -4.39 4.39
C ALA A 21 9.54 -3.71 4.52
N VAL A 22 8.75 -4.17 5.49
CA VAL A 22 7.47 -3.56 5.85
C VAL A 22 7.72 -2.59 7.01
N VAL A 23 7.31 -1.34 6.83
CA VAL A 23 7.40 -0.29 7.85
C VAL A 23 6.01 0.19 8.26
N ASP A 24 5.93 0.75 9.46
CA ASP A 24 4.68 1.33 9.97
C ASP A 24 4.29 2.53 9.10
N LEU A 25 3.08 2.48 8.55
CA LEU A 25 2.45 3.55 7.77
C LEU A 25 2.62 4.92 8.44
N ARG A 26 2.43 5.01 9.76
CA ARG A 26 2.45 6.31 10.46
C ARG A 26 3.86 6.86 10.65
N ARG A 27 4.89 6.01 10.55
CA ARG A 27 6.30 6.37 10.74
C ARG A 27 7.09 6.39 9.44
N ALA A 28 6.47 5.96 8.34
CA ALA A 28 7.12 5.93 7.03
C ALA A 28 7.24 7.35 6.46
N ASP A 29 8.40 7.65 5.90
CA ASP A 29 8.66 8.92 5.20
C ASP A 29 8.12 8.95 3.76
N TYR A 30 7.54 7.83 3.30
CA TYR A 30 6.95 7.59 1.97
C TYR A 30 7.89 7.74 0.76
N ALA A 31 9.01 8.46 0.89
CA ALA A 31 9.99 8.66 -0.17
C ALA A 31 10.67 7.35 -0.63
N ASP A 32 10.77 6.37 0.27
CA ASP A 32 11.33 5.05 -0.03
C ASP A 32 10.27 3.92 0.02
N VAL A 33 9.01 4.27 -0.23
CA VAL A 33 7.87 3.33 -0.20
C VAL A 33 7.33 3.07 -1.60
N ALA A 34 7.14 1.79 -1.92
CA ALA A 34 6.66 1.31 -3.21
C ALA A 34 5.14 1.11 -3.27
N ALA A 35 4.56 0.69 -2.15
CA ALA A 35 3.12 0.48 -2.00
C ALA A 35 2.69 0.65 -0.55
N ILE A 36 1.44 1.04 -0.38
CA ILE A 36 0.81 1.34 0.91
C ILE A 36 -0.30 0.34 1.18
N ILE A 37 -0.39 -0.16 2.40
CA ILE A 37 -1.47 -1.02 2.87
C ILE A 37 -2.09 -0.40 4.13
N ILE A 38 -3.30 0.11 3.98
CA ILE A 38 -4.00 0.86 5.02
C ILE A 38 -5.14 0.03 5.61
N SER A 39 -5.30 0.05 6.93
CA SER A 39 -6.48 -0.56 7.57
C SER A 39 -7.74 0.29 7.30
N VAL A 40 -8.93 -0.30 7.35
CA VAL A 40 -10.18 0.48 7.27
C VAL A 40 -10.24 1.57 8.37
N SER A 41 -9.71 1.28 9.55
CA SER A 41 -9.62 2.23 10.66
C SER A 41 -8.73 3.45 10.34
N ASP A 42 -7.52 3.22 9.81
CA ASP A 42 -6.60 4.30 9.41
C ASP A 42 -7.11 5.06 8.18
N LEU A 43 -7.81 4.36 7.29
CA LEU A 43 -8.46 4.96 6.13
C LEU A 43 -9.55 5.94 6.56
N ASN A 44 -10.44 5.51 7.47
CA ASN A 44 -11.48 6.36 8.06
C ASN A 44 -10.90 7.51 8.89
N SER A 45 -9.68 7.35 9.41
CA SER A 45 -8.95 8.43 10.10
C SER A 45 -8.41 9.50 9.14
N GLY A 46 -8.55 9.32 7.82
CA GLY A 46 -8.08 10.26 6.80
C GLY A 46 -6.61 10.13 6.44
N LYS A 47 -5.92 9.07 6.91
CA LYS A 47 -4.47 8.91 6.69
C LYS A 47 -4.11 8.73 5.23
N LEU A 48 -4.96 8.04 4.45
CA LEU A 48 -4.76 7.90 3.00
C LEU A 48 -4.83 9.26 2.27
N SER A 49 -5.73 10.14 2.70
CA SER A 49 -5.89 11.47 2.11
C SER A 49 -4.66 12.33 2.36
N GLU A 50 -4.08 12.25 3.55
CA GLU A 50 -2.81 12.91 3.88
C GLU A 50 -1.69 12.45 2.94
N ILE A 51 -1.55 11.13 2.73
CA ILE A 51 -0.52 10.56 1.86
C ILE A 51 -0.73 10.97 0.40
N ASN A 52 -1.97 10.97 -0.08
CA ASN A 52 -2.29 11.45 -1.42
C ASN A 52 -1.99 12.93 -1.60
N SER A 53 -2.18 13.75 -0.54
CA SER A 53 -1.84 15.17 -0.56
C SER A 53 -0.33 15.42 -0.70
N LEU A 54 0.52 14.45 -0.37
CA LEU A 54 1.98 14.55 -0.57
C LEU A 54 2.39 14.45 -2.05
N GLY A 55 1.50 13.92 -2.90
CA GLY A 55 1.73 13.86 -4.35
C GLY A 55 2.73 12.80 -4.82
N PHE A 56 3.12 11.84 -3.98
CA PHE A 56 4.01 10.74 -4.39
C PHE A 56 3.35 9.78 -5.40
N GLY A 57 2.02 9.67 -5.37
CA GLY A 57 1.27 8.78 -6.27
C GLY A 57 1.53 7.29 -6.02
N ILE A 58 1.86 6.92 -4.78
CA ILE A 58 2.16 5.54 -4.39
C ILE A 58 0.85 4.73 -4.40
N PRO A 59 0.83 3.53 -5.02
CA PRO A 59 -0.36 2.67 -5.00
C PRO A 59 -0.71 2.25 -3.58
N ALA A 60 -1.95 2.53 -3.16
CA ALA A 60 -2.47 2.19 -1.85
C ALA A 60 -3.53 1.09 -1.92
N PHE A 61 -3.50 0.16 -0.96
CA PHE A 61 -4.43 -0.95 -0.82
C PHE A 61 -5.10 -0.88 0.54
N VAL A 62 -6.39 -1.14 0.61
CA VAL A 62 -7.10 -1.20 1.90
C VAL A 62 -7.23 -2.63 2.38
N ALA A 63 -6.85 -2.89 3.63
CA ALA A 63 -7.02 -4.17 4.29
C ALA A 63 -8.32 -4.18 5.08
N VAL A 64 -9.19 -5.14 4.76
CA VAL A 64 -10.55 -5.30 5.29
C VAL A 64 -10.61 -6.59 6.09
N GLN A 65 -11.12 -6.52 7.32
CA GLN A 65 -11.33 -7.67 8.21
C GLN A 65 -12.82 -7.97 8.40
N GLY A 66 -13.20 -9.22 8.17
CA GLY A 66 -14.56 -9.70 8.44
C GLY A 66 -15.63 -8.95 7.65
N ALA A 67 -16.48 -8.18 8.36
CA ALA A 67 -17.60 -7.44 7.81
C ALA A 67 -17.34 -5.92 7.66
N GLU A 68 -16.08 -5.49 7.76
CA GLU A 68 -15.73 -4.09 7.51
C GLU A 68 -16.11 -3.68 6.08
N GLN A 69 -16.62 -2.45 5.94
CA GLN A 69 -17.00 -1.88 4.65
C GLN A 69 -16.16 -0.64 4.38
N VAL A 70 -15.65 -0.56 3.15
CA VAL A 70 -14.91 0.60 2.66
C VAL A 70 -15.83 1.43 1.80
N SER A 71 -15.94 2.73 2.09
CA SER A 71 -16.78 3.61 1.28
C SER A 71 -16.29 3.65 -0.16
N PRO A 72 -17.20 3.65 -1.14
CA PRO A 72 -16.84 3.68 -2.55
C PRO A 72 -16.04 4.92 -2.94
N ASP A 73 -16.20 6.03 -2.20
CA ASP A 73 -15.40 7.25 -2.38
C ASP A 73 -13.89 7.00 -2.23
N TYR A 74 -13.48 6.11 -1.31
CA TYR A 74 -12.08 5.76 -1.12
C TYR A 74 -11.58 4.77 -2.19
N LEU A 75 -12.46 4.01 -2.84
CA LEU A 75 -12.06 3.05 -3.88
C LEU A 75 -11.42 3.74 -5.08
N LEU A 76 -11.76 5.00 -5.35
CA LEU A 76 -11.12 5.80 -6.40
C LEU A 76 -9.67 6.18 -6.05
N MET A 77 -9.35 6.27 -4.76
CA MET A 77 -8.01 6.61 -4.25
C MET A 77 -7.15 5.36 -4.01
N LEU A 78 -7.76 4.19 -3.98
CA LEU A 78 -7.12 2.91 -3.72
C LEU A 78 -6.88 2.16 -5.03
N LYS A 79 -5.75 1.48 -5.11
CA LYS A 79 -5.43 0.57 -6.22
C LYS A 79 -6.22 -0.73 -6.12
N GLY A 80 -6.56 -1.16 -4.91
CA GLY A 80 -7.30 -2.39 -4.66
C GLY A 80 -7.71 -2.57 -3.20
N VAL A 81 -8.55 -3.58 -2.99
CA VAL A 81 -9.07 -4.01 -1.69
C VAL A 81 -8.50 -5.39 -1.37
N VAL A 82 -7.97 -5.55 -0.17
CA VAL A 82 -7.32 -6.75 0.35
C VAL A 82 -8.13 -7.25 1.52
N THR A 83 -8.50 -8.52 1.52
CA THR A 83 -9.12 -9.15 2.69
C THR A 83 -8.04 -9.86 3.48
N LEU A 84 -8.03 -9.64 4.81
CA LEU A 84 -7.14 -10.36 5.72
C LEU A 84 -7.73 -11.75 6.03
N SER A 85 -7.89 -12.54 4.99
CA SER A 85 -8.36 -13.92 5.03
C SER A 85 -7.27 -14.83 4.51
N ASP A 86 -6.92 -15.86 5.27
CA ASP A 86 -5.84 -16.83 4.99
C ASP A 86 -5.89 -17.38 3.55
N ALA A 87 -7.09 -17.62 3.02
CA ALA A 87 -7.29 -18.24 1.71
C ALA A 87 -6.72 -17.44 0.53
N ASN A 88 -6.65 -16.10 0.62
CA ASN A 88 -6.28 -15.24 -0.52
C ASN A 88 -5.04 -14.38 -0.25
N GLN A 89 -4.37 -14.56 0.89
CA GLN A 89 -3.23 -13.73 1.30
C GLN A 89 -2.10 -13.71 0.25
N ALA A 90 -1.75 -14.87 -0.30
CA ALA A 90 -0.71 -14.98 -1.34
C ALA A 90 -1.06 -14.23 -2.63
N PHE A 91 -2.34 -14.24 -3.04
CA PHE A 91 -2.81 -13.54 -4.23
C PHE A 91 -2.73 -12.01 -4.06
N TYR A 92 -3.13 -11.52 -2.88
CA TYR A 92 -3.02 -10.09 -2.57
C TYR A 92 -1.57 -9.64 -2.41
N ALA A 93 -0.73 -10.44 -1.75
CA ALA A 93 0.70 -10.19 -1.64
C ALA A 93 1.34 -10.06 -3.04
N ALA A 94 1.00 -10.96 -3.97
CA ALA A 94 1.47 -10.88 -5.36
C ALA A 94 0.98 -9.60 -6.07
N GLN A 95 -0.26 -9.17 -5.85
CA GLN A 95 -0.76 -7.92 -6.43
C GLN A 95 -0.08 -6.67 -5.86
N ILE A 96 0.13 -6.62 -4.54
CA ILE A 96 0.85 -5.53 -3.88
C ILE A 96 2.28 -5.47 -4.42
N GLU A 97 2.94 -6.61 -4.51
CA GLU A 97 4.31 -6.73 -5.02
C GLU A 97 4.41 -6.29 -6.48
N ALA A 98 3.47 -6.71 -7.32
CA ALA A 98 3.40 -6.28 -8.72
C ALA A 98 3.17 -4.76 -8.84
N ALA A 99 2.32 -4.17 -8.01
CA ALA A 99 2.08 -2.73 -7.99
C ALA A 99 3.30 -1.95 -7.49
N ALA A 100 3.98 -2.46 -6.46
CA ALA A 100 5.24 -1.92 -5.93
C ALA A 100 6.33 -1.92 -7.00
N GLN A 101 6.52 -3.04 -7.69
CA GLN A 101 7.50 -3.16 -8.77
C GLN A 101 7.17 -2.21 -9.93
N ALA A 102 5.90 -2.15 -10.35
CA ALA A 102 5.48 -1.24 -11.43
C ALA A 102 5.72 0.23 -11.06
N TYR A 103 5.51 0.60 -9.79
CA TYR A 103 5.79 1.95 -9.30
C TYR A 103 7.29 2.27 -9.33
N GLU A 104 8.13 1.34 -8.87
CA GLU A 104 9.60 1.47 -8.94
C GLU A 104 10.09 1.62 -10.39
N GLU A 105 9.58 0.78 -11.29
CA GLU A 105 9.92 0.83 -12.72
C GLU A 105 9.50 2.15 -13.35
N ALA A 106 8.32 2.68 -12.99
CA ALA A 106 7.85 3.97 -13.45
C ALA A 106 8.74 5.12 -12.94
N LEU A 107 9.16 5.06 -11.67
CA LEU A 107 10.06 6.04 -11.07
C LEU A 107 11.43 6.02 -11.75
N PHE A 108 11.99 4.82 -11.97
CA PHE A 108 13.27 4.64 -12.66
C PHE A 108 13.22 5.11 -14.11
N ARG A 109 12.14 4.77 -14.84
CA ARG A 109 11.92 5.22 -16.22
C ARG A 109 11.83 6.74 -16.30
N ARG A 110 11.14 7.39 -15.36
CA ARG A 110 11.00 8.85 -15.31
C ARG A 110 12.32 9.55 -15.01
N SER A 111 13.23 8.91 -14.29
CA SER A 111 14.59 9.42 -14.05
C SER A 111 15.58 9.12 -15.21
N SER A 112 15.18 8.31 -16.18
CA SER A 112 15.97 7.94 -17.37
C SER A 112 15.56 8.70 -18.63
N ILE A 113 14.87 9.84 -18.48
CA ILE A 113 14.63 10.77 -19.59
C ILE A 113 15.89 11.65 -19.71
N PRO A 114 16.68 11.53 -20.79
CA PRO A 114 17.84 12.39 -21.05
C PRO A 114 17.45 13.83 -21.39
#